data_AF-A0A7Y7U7P1-F1
#
_entry.id   AF-A0A7Y7U7P1-F1
#
_cell.length_a   1.000
_cell.length_b   1.000
_cell.length_c   1.000
_cell.angle_alpha   90.00
_cell.angle_beta   90.00
_cell.angle_gamma   90.00
#
_symmetry.space_group_name_H-M   'P 1'
#
loop_
_entity.id
_entity.type
_entity.pdbx_description
1 polymer ?
#
loop_
_entity_poly.entity_id
_entity_poly.type
_entity_poly.pdbx_seq_one_letter_code
_entity_poly.pdbx_strand_id
1 'polypeptide(L)'
;MIKQVGCLIAVLSTLTACAQETSSYKPSAAIRQEARSDKPGANQYAAWDLSYIGEYQAALEVWDGSPRPVRPLSATDSTAFMALRPVNARAYILRRARTERIIILNEAHHNPRHRAFAASLLPELAKLGYQYFAAEGLNEQDTLLNRRAYPTLATGYYTKEPQFGQLLRTASRSGLKLVAYDYGFSREGEMDERTKARETAQARNIQQILQADPQAKIVVYCGFSHINEGPNGMVTAPAMAHHLSRLTGINPFTVDQTALTESGTRGGENAKYRLAQAPESAVFLTTENQPYAAADPNMSVDVNVFHPRTTYVQGRPGWIFTARRRPVPLKQQLTVGYPCLVFAYDAREDLTTVVPVDIVELQSATDQKAMALGKGRFTLVAKGPAGNAQMWSVKR
;
A
#
# COMPACT_ATOMS: atom_id res chain seq x y z
N MET A 1 -15.63 -35.86 -60.50
CA MET A 1 -14.55 -35.08 -59.84
C MET A 1 -14.89 -33.60 -59.95
N ILE A 2 -15.50 -33.02 -58.92
CA ILE A 2 -15.67 -31.58 -58.79
C ILE A 2 -15.20 -31.25 -57.37
N LYS A 3 -14.07 -30.56 -57.26
CA LYS A 3 -13.44 -30.18 -55.99
C LYS A 3 -14.21 -29.02 -55.39
N GLN A 4 -14.80 -29.23 -54.21
CA GLN A 4 -15.24 -28.16 -53.31
C GLN A 4 -14.00 -27.40 -52.82
N VAL A 5 -13.92 -26.12 -53.15
CA VAL A 5 -12.98 -25.19 -52.51
C VAL A 5 -13.72 -24.59 -51.32
N GLY A 6 -13.41 -25.07 -50.12
CA GLY A 6 -13.87 -24.47 -48.88
C GLY A 6 -13.14 -23.16 -48.63
N CYS A 7 -13.87 -22.04 -48.70
CA CYS A 7 -13.40 -20.75 -48.20
C CYS A 7 -13.43 -20.79 -46.67
N LEU A 8 -12.28 -21.02 -46.05
CA LEU A 8 -12.09 -20.84 -44.62
C LEU A 8 -12.08 -19.33 -44.34
N ILE A 9 -13.24 -18.76 -44.00
CA ILE A 9 -13.33 -17.38 -43.52
C ILE A 9 -12.72 -17.39 -42.11
N ALA A 10 -11.45 -17.00 -42.02
CA ALA A 10 -10.83 -16.64 -40.76
C ALA A 10 -11.54 -15.38 -40.24
N VAL A 11 -12.49 -15.55 -39.33
CA VAL A 11 -13.03 -14.45 -38.54
C VAL A 11 -11.89 -13.96 -37.64
N LEU A 12 -11.15 -12.95 -38.09
CA LEU A 12 -10.36 -12.10 -37.19
C LEU A 12 -11.37 -11.40 -36.28
N SER A 13 -11.66 -12.02 -35.12
CA SER A 13 -12.32 -11.34 -34.03
C SER A 13 -11.38 -10.26 -33.51
N THR A 14 -11.63 -9.02 -33.91
CA THR A 14 -11.03 -7.82 -33.34
C THR A 14 -11.40 -7.74 -31.86
N LEU A 15 -10.56 -8.31 -30.99
CA LEU A 15 -10.59 -8.19 -29.53
C LEU A 15 -10.12 -6.79 -29.08
N THR A 16 -10.57 -5.72 -29.75
CA THR A 16 -10.09 -4.35 -29.51
C THR A 16 -10.89 -3.59 -28.45
N ALA A 17 -11.78 -4.24 -27.70
CA ALA A 17 -12.74 -3.54 -26.82
C ALA A 17 -12.67 -3.89 -25.32
N CYS A 18 -11.59 -4.47 -24.81
CA CYS A 18 -11.47 -4.81 -23.37
C CYS A 18 -10.20 -4.32 -22.68
N ALA A 19 -9.37 -3.51 -23.34
CA ALA A 19 -8.22 -2.92 -22.67
C ALA A 19 -8.66 -1.62 -21.97
N GLN A 20 -8.69 -1.63 -20.64
CA GLN A 20 -8.79 -0.43 -19.82
C GLN A 20 -7.83 0.67 -20.30
N GLU A 21 -8.29 1.92 -20.21
CA GLU A 21 -7.41 3.08 -20.37
C GLU A 21 -6.43 3.09 -19.19
N THR A 22 -5.17 2.74 -19.46
CA THR A 22 -4.11 2.69 -18.44
C THR A 22 -3.25 3.95 -18.47
N SER A 23 -3.77 5.06 -19.03
CA SER A 23 -3.07 6.35 -19.10
C SER A 23 -2.64 6.86 -17.73
N SER A 24 -3.28 6.37 -16.66
CA SER A 24 -2.91 6.62 -15.26
C SER A 24 -1.62 5.94 -14.79
N TYR A 25 -1.04 5.02 -15.57
CA TYR A 25 0.20 4.30 -15.28
C TYR A 25 1.27 4.67 -16.29
N LYS A 26 2.33 5.33 -15.83
CA LYS A 26 3.42 5.84 -16.67
C LYS A 26 4.60 4.86 -16.65
N PRO A 27 5.37 4.70 -17.75
CA PRO A 27 6.65 4.00 -17.73
C PRO A 27 7.64 4.66 -16.76
N SER A 28 8.55 3.89 -16.15
CA SER A 28 9.46 4.43 -15.12
C SER A 28 10.37 5.53 -15.64
N ALA A 29 10.77 5.47 -16.92
CA ALA A 29 11.58 6.51 -17.54
C ALA A 29 10.88 7.88 -17.52
N ALA A 30 9.59 7.92 -17.83
CA ALA A 30 8.79 9.15 -17.78
C ALA A 30 8.62 9.65 -16.34
N ILE A 31 8.36 8.74 -15.39
CA ILE A 31 8.23 9.10 -13.97
C ILE A 31 9.53 9.69 -13.42
N ARG A 32 10.69 9.11 -13.78
CA ARG A 32 12.01 9.62 -13.36
C ARG A 32 12.33 10.97 -14.00
N GLN A 33 11.83 11.25 -15.19
CA GLN A 33 11.94 12.58 -15.80
C GLN A 33 11.11 13.60 -15.03
N GLU A 34 9.88 13.25 -14.65
CA GLU A 34 9.02 14.12 -13.83
C GLU A 34 9.62 14.40 -12.45
N ALA A 35 10.27 13.42 -11.82
CA ALA A 35 10.96 13.58 -10.54
C ALA A 35 12.04 14.69 -10.59
N ARG A 36 12.66 14.90 -11.76
CA ARG A 36 13.70 15.92 -11.97
C ARG A 36 13.14 17.29 -12.34
N SER A 37 11.82 17.45 -12.39
CA SER A 37 11.19 18.74 -12.66
C SER A 37 11.20 19.64 -11.43
N ASP A 38 11.16 20.95 -11.65
CA ASP A 38 11.09 21.95 -10.58
C ASP A 38 9.69 22.07 -9.94
N LYS A 39 8.78 21.14 -10.26
CA LYS A 39 7.43 21.15 -9.69
C LYS A 39 7.49 20.86 -8.18
N PRO A 40 6.79 21.65 -7.34
CA PRO A 40 6.69 21.34 -5.92
C PRO A 40 6.19 19.91 -5.68
N GLY A 41 6.94 19.14 -4.89
CA GLY A 41 6.60 17.74 -4.59
C GLY A 41 6.88 16.73 -5.72
N ALA A 42 7.62 17.10 -6.77
CA ALA A 42 7.93 16.21 -7.90
C ALA A 42 8.43 14.81 -7.46
N ASN A 43 9.40 14.76 -6.55
CA ASN A 43 9.92 13.50 -5.99
C ASN A 43 8.84 12.69 -5.26
N GLN A 44 7.95 13.35 -4.52
CA GLN A 44 6.87 12.67 -3.79
C GLN A 44 5.88 12.01 -4.75
N TYR A 45 5.38 12.73 -5.75
CA TYR A 45 4.44 12.17 -6.73
C TYR A 45 5.09 11.09 -7.60
N ALA A 46 6.37 11.28 -7.99
CA ALA A 46 7.11 10.29 -8.76
C ALA A 46 7.37 9.01 -7.95
N ALA A 47 7.67 9.11 -6.66
CA ALA A 47 7.80 7.94 -5.79
C ALA A 47 6.49 7.16 -5.70
N TRP A 48 5.34 7.84 -5.63
CA TRP A 48 4.03 7.18 -5.68
C TRP A 48 3.80 6.49 -7.02
N ASP A 49 4.03 7.18 -8.14
CA ASP A 49 3.83 6.61 -9.47
C ASP A 49 4.76 5.41 -9.76
N LEU A 50 6.01 5.42 -9.26
CA LEU A 50 6.91 4.26 -9.33
C LEU A 50 6.37 3.08 -8.53
N SER A 51 5.80 3.34 -7.36
CA SER A 51 5.15 2.30 -6.56
C SER A 51 3.95 1.67 -7.29
N TYR A 52 3.23 2.44 -8.11
CA TYR A 52 2.07 1.97 -8.87
C TYR A 52 2.43 0.96 -9.96
N ILE A 53 3.67 1.00 -10.48
CA ILE A 53 4.14 0.08 -11.53
C ILE A 53 5.06 -1.04 -11.00
N GLY A 54 5.19 -1.16 -9.67
CA GLY A 54 5.98 -2.21 -9.03
C GLY A 54 7.49 -1.94 -8.93
N GLU A 55 7.93 -0.72 -9.24
CA GLU A 55 9.33 -0.26 -9.14
C GLU A 55 9.63 0.23 -7.70
N TYR A 56 9.43 -0.66 -6.72
CA TYR A 56 9.40 -0.30 -5.30
C TYR A 56 10.73 0.24 -4.76
N GLN A 57 11.88 -0.30 -5.19
CA GLN A 57 13.20 0.22 -4.81
C GLN A 57 13.40 1.65 -5.34
N ALA A 58 13.04 1.87 -6.60
CA ALA A 58 13.12 3.18 -7.22
C ALA A 58 12.21 4.21 -6.51
N ALA A 59 11.03 3.77 -6.05
CA ALA A 59 10.13 4.61 -5.28
C ALA A 59 10.79 5.10 -3.98
N LEU A 60 11.49 4.22 -3.26
CA LEU A 60 12.24 4.59 -2.06
C LEU A 60 13.39 5.57 -2.38
N GLU A 61 14.14 5.32 -3.45
CA GLU A 61 15.27 6.17 -3.89
C GLU A 61 14.81 7.58 -4.29
N VAL A 62 13.74 7.66 -5.08
CA VAL A 62 13.18 8.94 -5.53
C VAL A 62 12.58 9.72 -4.35
N TRP A 63 11.97 9.03 -3.39
CA TRP A 63 11.46 9.66 -2.17
C TRP A 63 12.58 10.32 -1.35
N ASP A 64 13.68 9.62 -1.12
CA ASP A 64 14.83 10.14 -0.38
C ASP A 64 15.49 11.33 -1.10
N GLY A 65 15.52 11.26 -2.43
CA GLY A 65 16.16 12.23 -3.30
C GLY A 65 17.68 12.11 -3.24
N SER A 66 18.37 13.26 -3.12
CA SER A 66 19.82 13.28 -3.03
C SER A 66 20.31 12.58 -1.76
N PRO A 67 21.41 11.77 -1.84
CA PRO A 67 21.99 11.12 -0.67
C PRO A 67 22.29 12.11 0.46
N ARG A 68 21.90 11.72 1.67
CA ARG A 68 22.12 12.52 2.89
C ARG A 68 23.25 11.93 3.73
N PRO A 69 23.96 12.74 4.55
CA PRO A 69 24.91 12.22 5.50
C PRO A 69 24.26 11.24 6.49
N VAL A 70 24.96 10.15 6.77
CA VAL A 70 24.54 9.16 7.77
C VAL A 70 24.72 9.77 9.17
N ARG A 71 23.61 9.95 9.90
CA ARG A 71 23.65 10.45 11.29
C ARG A 71 23.70 9.28 12.28
N PRO A 72 24.77 9.11 13.07
CA PRO A 72 24.84 8.05 14.08
C PRO A 72 23.95 8.37 15.29
N LEU A 73 23.57 7.34 16.04
CA LEU A 73 23.04 7.50 17.40
C LEU A 73 24.20 7.66 18.38
N SER A 74 23.91 8.24 19.55
CA SER A 74 24.87 8.20 20.66
C SER A 74 25.16 6.75 21.07
N ALA A 75 26.29 6.50 21.71
CA ALA A 75 26.63 5.16 22.21
C ALA A 75 25.59 4.66 23.23
N THR A 76 25.10 5.55 24.09
CA THR A 76 24.04 5.28 25.06
C THR A 76 22.74 4.87 24.38
N ASP A 77 22.26 5.65 23.40
CA ASP A 77 21.01 5.35 22.70
C ASP A 77 21.12 4.08 21.86
N SER A 78 22.29 3.85 21.25
CA SER A 78 22.57 2.63 20.49
C SER A 78 22.48 1.40 21.39
N THR A 79 23.13 1.45 22.55
CA THR A 79 23.12 0.36 23.55
C THR A 79 21.72 0.11 24.06
N ALA A 80 20.98 1.18 24.40
CA ALA A 80 19.61 1.08 24.88
C ALA A 80 18.67 0.43 23.85
N PHE A 81 18.79 0.81 22.57
CA PHE A 81 17.97 0.22 21.51
C PHE A 81 18.35 -1.23 21.22
N MET A 82 19.64 -1.57 21.19
CA MET A 82 20.12 -2.93 20.94
C MET A 82 19.77 -3.92 22.06
N ALA A 83 19.52 -3.44 23.28
CA ALA A 83 19.06 -4.26 24.40
C ALA A 83 17.59 -4.71 24.26
N LEU A 84 16.83 -4.11 23.33
CA LEU A 84 15.43 -4.46 23.12
C LEU A 84 15.29 -5.83 22.46
N ARG A 85 14.29 -6.58 22.89
CA ARG A 85 14.03 -7.93 22.39
C ARG A 85 13.02 -7.90 21.23
N PRO A 86 13.38 -8.38 20.03
CA PRO A 86 12.43 -8.48 18.93
C PRO A 86 11.40 -9.60 19.19
N VAL A 87 10.14 -9.33 18.86
CA VAL A 87 9.06 -10.32 18.77
C VAL A 87 8.31 -10.17 17.45
N ASN A 88 7.73 -11.25 16.93
CA ASN A 88 6.93 -11.21 15.71
C ASN A 88 5.82 -10.15 15.80
N ALA A 89 5.84 -9.16 14.90
CA ALA A 89 4.93 -8.02 14.95
C ALA A 89 3.47 -8.43 14.74
N ARG A 90 3.22 -9.36 13.81
CA ARG A 90 1.86 -9.87 13.53
C ARG A 90 1.26 -10.54 14.77
N ALA A 91 2.02 -11.40 15.44
CA ALA A 91 1.58 -12.07 16.66
C ALA A 91 1.37 -11.06 17.82
N TYR A 92 2.23 -10.04 17.93
CA TYR A 92 2.09 -8.97 18.91
C TYR A 92 0.78 -8.18 18.70
N ILE A 93 0.56 -7.68 17.49
CA ILE A 93 -0.62 -6.88 17.12
C ILE A 93 -1.90 -7.69 17.30
N LEU A 94 -1.94 -8.95 16.83
CA LEU A 94 -3.13 -9.80 16.96
C LEU A 94 -3.44 -10.16 18.42
N ARG A 95 -2.44 -10.19 19.31
CA ARG A 95 -2.67 -10.38 20.74
C ARG A 95 -3.31 -9.14 21.35
N ARG A 96 -2.77 -7.93 21.06
CA ARG A 96 -3.37 -6.65 21.49
C ARG A 96 -4.81 -6.54 20.97
N ALA A 97 -5.03 -6.83 19.69
CA ALA A 97 -6.32 -6.76 19.02
C ALA A 97 -7.47 -7.54 19.69
N ARG A 98 -7.19 -8.46 20.61
CA ARG A 98 -8.23 -9.14 21.40
C ARG A 98 -9.00 -8.18 22.29
N THR A 99 -8.33 -7.18 22.85
CA THR A 99 -8.90 -6.21 23.80
C THR A 99 -9.14 -4.83 23.18
N GLU A 100 -8.42 -4.49 22.12
CA GLU A 100 -8.56 -3.18 21.46
C GLU A 100 -9.84 -3.08 20.64
N ARG A 101 -10.48 -1.91 20.66
CA ARG A 101 -11.65 -1.63 19.82
C ARG A 101 -11.30 -0.95 18.51
N ILE A 102 -10.32 -0.06 18.53
CA ILE A 102 -9.83 0.65 17.35
C ILE A 102 -8.35 0.34 17.21
N ILE A 103 -7.92 -0.10 16.03
CA ILE A 103 -6.51 -0.18 15.68
C ILE A 103 -6.27 0.79 14.53
N ILE A 104 -5.27 1.66 14.67
CA ILE A 104 -4.82 2.52 13.59
C ILE A 104 -3.45 2.02 13.14
N LEU A 105 -3.29 1.74 11.84
CA LEU A 105 -2.01 1.42 11.23
C LEU A 105 -1.70 2.48 10.19
N ASN A 106 -0.49 3.04 10.21
CA ASN A 106 -0.08 4.02 9.21
C ASN A 106 0.72 3.38 8.06
N GLU A 107 0.97 4.17 7.02
CA GLU A 107 1.90 3.85 5.95
C GLU A 107 2.64 5.07 5.43
N ALA A 108 3.82 4.85 4.87
CA ALA A 108 4.37 5.75 3.88
C ALA A 108 3.81 5.39 2.49
N HIS A 109 3.12 6.30 1.82
CA HIS A 109 2.40 6.01 0.56
C HIS A 109 3.30 5.51 -0.59
N HIS A 110 4.60 5.84 -0.55
CA HIS A 110 5.60 5.38 -1.52
C HIS A 110 6.20 4.01 -1.18
N ASN A 111 5.85 3.41 -0.02
CA ASN A 111 6.37 2.13 0.43
C ASN A 111 5.23 1.10 0.63
N PRO A 112 4.78 0.42 -0.44
CA PRO A 112 3.66 -0.53 -0.40
C PRO A 112 3.91 -1.81 0.42
N ARG A 113 5.11 -1.98 0.97
CA ARG A 113 5.37 -3.03 1.95
C ARG A 113 4.46 -2.90 3.17
N HIS A 114 4.17 -1.68 3.60
CA HIS A 114 3.26 -1.41 4.71
C HIS A 114 1.84 -1.94 4.42
N ARG A 115 1.41 -1.85 3.15
CA ARG A 115 0.12 -2.39 2.69
C ARG A 115 0.10 -3.92 2.69
N ALA A 116 1.20 -4.53 2.24
CA ALA A 116 1.36 -5.98 2.28
C ALA A 116 1.34 -6.52 3.73
N PHE A 117 2.00 -5.83 4.66
CA PHE A 117 1.97 -6.18 6.08
C PHE A 117 0.57 -6.00 6.66
N ALA A 118 -0.08 -4.86 6.45
CA ALA A 118 -1.45 -4.61 6.92
C ALA A 118 -2.43 -5.68 6.40
N ALA A 119 -2.34 -6.05 5.12
CA ALA A 119 -3.17 -7.10 4.51
C ALA A 119 -3.00 -8.47 5.20
N SER A 120 -1.81 -8.76 5.74
CA SER A 120 -1.53 -10.02 6.45
C SER A 120 -2.24 -10.14 7.81
N LEU A 121 -2.69 -9.02 8.37
CA LEU A 121 -3.38 -8.96 9.66
C LEU A 121 -4.89 -9.16 9.48
N LEU A 122 -5.48 -8.62 8.40
CA LEU A 122 -6.93 -8.48 8.23
C LEU A 122 -7.72 -9.78 8.40
N PRO A 123 -7.31 -10.95 7.87
CA PRO A 123 -8.09 -12.17 8.05
C PRO A 123 -8.20 -12.62 9.51
N GLU A 124 -7.16 -12.42 10.32
CA GLU A 124 -7.19 -12.77 11.75
C GLU A 124 -7.88 -11.67 12.57
N LEU A 125 -7.73 -10.40 12.19
CA LEU A 125 -8.50 -9.30 12.80
C LEU A 125 -10.01 -9.53 12.60
N ALA A 126 -10.46 -9.92 11.40
CA ALA A 126 -11.86 -10.24 11.17
C ALA A 126 -12.37 -11.36 12.10
N LYS A 127 -11.58 -12.42 12.32
CA LYS A 127 -11.90 -13.49 13.28
C LYS A 127 -11.94 -13.02 14.73
N LEU A 128 -11.24 -11.94 15.06
CA LEU A 128 -11.27 -11.28 16.37
C LEU A 128 -12.42 -10.26 16.51
N GLY A 129 -13.38 -10.26 15.57
CA GLY A 129 -14.57 -9.43 15.60
C GLY A 129 -14.40 -8.03 15.02
N TYR A 130 -13.28 -7.73 14.35
CA TYR A 130 -13.20 -6.51 13.55
C TYR A 130 -14.15 -6.60 12.37
N GLN A 131 -14.96 -5.56 12.17
CA GLN A 131 -16.03 -5.54 11.17
C GLN A 131 -15.81 -4.47 10.10
N TYR A 132 -15.02 -3.43 10.42
CA TYR A 132 -14.82 -2.28 9.54
C TYR A 132 -13.34 -2.08 9.23
N PHE A 133 -13.05 -1.80 7.96
CA PHE A 133 -11.76 -1.35 7.48
C PHE A 133 -11.93 0.06 6.87
N ALA A 134 -11.64 1.07 7.67
CA ALA A 134 -11.67 2.47 7.27
C ALA A 134 -10.32 2.85 6.67
N ALA A 135 -10.27 3.30 5.42
CA ALA A 135 -9.00 3.55 4.73
C ALA A 135 -8.94 4.93 4.09
N GLU A 136 -7.79 5.59 4.27
CA GLU A 136 -7.55 6.92 3.72
C GLU A 136 -7.60 6.92 2.19
N GLY A 137 -8.15 7.99 1.64
CA GLY A 137 -8.19 8.21 0.21
C GLY A 137 -9.23 7.37 -0.52
N LEU A 138 -10.02 6.53 0.17
CA LEU A 138 -11.24 5.96 -0.39
C LEU A 138 -12.25 7.08 -0.70
N ASN A 139 -12.85 7.00 -1.87
CA ASN A 139 -13.85 7.92 -2.38
C ASN A 139 -15.24 7.55 -1.83
N GLU A 140 -15.89 8.47 -1.11
CA GLU A 140 -17.21 8.29 -0.54
C GLU A 140 -18.34 8.24 -1.58
N GLN A 141 -18.12 8.78 -2.78
CA GLN A 141 -19.07 8.64 -3.90
C GLN A 141 -19.11 7.21 -4.46
N ASP A 142 -18.13 6.38 -4.12
CA ASP A 142 -18.06 5.00 -4.58
C ASP A 142 -18.95 4.04 -3.77
N THR A 143 -20.26 4.23 -3.90
CA THR A 143 -21.30 3.50 -3.16
C THR A 143 -21.35 1.99 -3.48
N LEU A 144 -20.75 1.56 -4.59
CA LEU A 144 -20.78 0.17 -5.04
C LEU A 144 -19.60 -0.68 -4.50
N LEU A 145 -18.61 -0.07 -3.83
CA LEU A 145 -17.38 -0.74 -3.40
C LEU A 145 -17.63 -2.02 -2.61
N ASN A 146 -18.46 -1.95 -1.57
CA ASN A 146 -18.75 -3.10 -0.72
C ASN A 146 -19.57 -4.19 -1.44
N ARG A 147 -20.35 -3.83 -2.46
CA ARG A 147 -21.11 -4.79 -3.26
C ARG A 147 -20.23 -5.52 -4.27
N ARG A 148 -19.33 -4.79 -4.95
CA ARG A 148 -18.44 -5.41 -5.96
C ARG A 148 -17.23 -6.11 -5.36
N ALA A 149 -16.81 -5.75 -4.14
CA ALA A 149 -15.72 -6.40 -3.40
C ALA A 149 -14.30 -6.25 -4.00
N TYR A 150 -14.11 -5.36 -4.96
CA TYR A 150 -12.80 -5.01 -5.54
C TYR A 150 -12.72 -3.52 -5.91
N PRO A 151 -11.52 -2.92 -5.94
CA PRO A 151 -11.35 -1.51 -6.28
C PRO A 151 -11.33 -1.27 -7.80
N THR A 152 -11.88 -0.15 -8.22
CA THR A 152 -11.72 0.44 -9.56
C THR A 152 -10.78 1.65 -9.47
N LEU A 153 -10.38 2.20 -10.62
CA LEU A 153 -9.59 3.44 -10.63
C LEU A 153 -10.32 4.64 -9.99
N ALA A 154 -11.65 4.58 -9.87
CA ALA A 154 -12.46 5.62 -9.22
C ALA A 154 -12.60 5.41 -7.70
N THR A 155 -12.17 4.26 -7.17
CA THR A 155 -12.36 3.90 -5.75
C THR A 155 -11.59 4.78 -4.78
N GLY A 156 -10.50 5.40 -5.21
CA GLY A 156 -9.76 6.27 -4.33
C GLY A 156 -8.44 6.75 -4.91
N TYR A 157 -7.83 7.70 -4.23
CA TYR A 157 -6.66 8.42 -4.73
C TYR A 157 -5.43 7.51 -4.86
N TYR A 158 -5.14 6.72 -3.81
CA TYR A 158 -3.99 5.82 -3.78
C TYR A 158 -4.33 4.40 -4.27
N THR A 159 -5.61 4.10 -4.54
CA THR A 159 -6.07 2.72 -4.76
C THR A 159 -5.61 2.13 -6.08
N LYS A 160 -5.11 2.96 -7.02
CA LYS A 160 -4.48 2.50 -8.26
C LYS A 160 -3.18 1.72 -8.02
N GLU A 161 -2.57 1.81 -6.85
CA GLU A 161 -1.42 0.98 -6.50
C GLU A 161 -1.84 -0.48 -6.27
N PRO A 162 -1.17 -1.47 -6.90
CA PRO A 162 -1.57 -2.87 -6.81
C PRO A 162 -1.63 -3.45 -5.38
N GLN A 163 -0.71 -3.11 -4.47
CA GLN A 163 -0.77 -3.62 -3.09
C GLN A 163 -1.89 -2.97 -2.28
N PHE A 164 -2.24 -1.71 -2.52
CA PHE A 164 -3.44 -1.12 -1.90
C PHE A 164 -4.69 -1.77 -2.46
N GLY A 165 -4.75 -1.98 -3.78
CA GLY A 165 -5.83 -2.73 -4.40
C GLY A 165 -5.97 -4.13 -3.79
N GLN A 166 -4.86 -4.80 -3.51
CA GLN A 166 -4.83 -6.10 -2.86
C GLN A 166 -5.21 -6.04 -1.37
N LEU A 167 -4.86 -4.98 -0.65
CA LEU A 167 -5.28 -4.73 0.74
C LEU A 167 -6.80 -4.63 0.82
N LEU A 168 -7.44 -3.83 -0.05
CA LEU A 168 -8.90 -3.68 -0.11
C LEU A 168 -9.61 -4.98 -0.47
N ARG A 169 -9.11 -5.72 -1.48
CA ARG A 169 -9.62 -7.06 -1.82
C ARG A 169 -9.49 -8.03 -0.65
N THR A 170 -8.42 -7.93 0.14
CA THR A 170 -8.19 -8.80 1.30
C THR A 170 -9.12 -8.45 2.44
N ALA A 171 -9.36 -7.16 2.70
CA ALA A 171 -10.36 -6.71 3.66
C ALA A 171 -11.75 -7.25 3.31
N SER A 172 -12.19 -7.03 2.06
CA SER A 172 -13.50 -7.48 1.59
C SER A 172 -13.67 -9.00 1.65
N ARG A 173 -12.67 -9.78 1.17
CA ARG A 173 -12.69 -11.25 1.30
C ARG A 173 -12.67 -11.75 2.74
N SER A 174 -12.19 -10.94 3.68
CA SER A 174 -12.21 -11.28 5.11
C SER A 174 -13.53 -10.91 5.78
N GLY A 175 -14.49 -10.33 5.03
CA GLY A 175 -15.79 -9.90 5.56
C GLY A 175 -15.78 -8.50 6.18
N LEU A 176 -14.69 -7.72 6.04
CA LEU A 176 -14.64 -6.35 6.54
C LEU A 176 -15.38 -5.42 5.60
N LYS A 177 -16.24 -4.55 6.16
CA LYS A 177 -16.86 -3.44 5.44
C LYS A 177 -15.81 -2.36 5.18
N LEU A 178 -15.60 -2.02 3.92
CA LEU A 178 -14.74 -0.94 3.47
C LEU A 178 -15.43 0.41 3.69
N VAL A 179 -14.76 1.33 4.38
CA VAL A 179 -15.35 2.64 4.74
C VAL A 179 -14.41 3.77 4.34
N ALA A 180 -14.91 4.71 3.54
CA ALA A 180 -14.25 5.99 3.34
C ALA A 180 -14.40 6.83 4.61
N TYR A 181 -13.35 7.56 4.99
CA TYR A 181 -13.43 8.50 6.11
C TYR A 181 -12.77 9.85 5.80
N ASP A 182 -12.11 9.99 4.66
CA ASP A 182 -11.32 11.16 4.29
C ASP A 182 -12.09 12.11 3.37
N TYR A 183 -13.21 12.64 3.86
CA TYR A 183 -14.10 13.52 3.09
C TYR A 183 -14.83 14.54 3.97
N GLY A 184 -15.53 15.49 3.33
CA GLY A 184 -16.46 16.40 4.02
C GLY A 184 -15.81 17.54 4.80
N PHE A 185 -14.64 18.01 4.35
CA PHE A 185 -13.92 19.15 4.95
C PHE A 185 -13.65 20.25 3.92
N SER A 186 -13.52 21.49 4.40
CA SER A 186 -13.18 22.63 3.55
C SER A 186 -11.76 22.51 2.99
N ARG A 187 -11.60 22.91 1.72
CA ARG A 187 -10.30 23.07 1.06
C ARG A 187 -9.89 24.54 0.93
N GLU A 188 -10.69 25.44 1.48
CA GLU A 188 -10.46 26.88 1.55
C GLU A 188 -9.70 27.25 2.83
N GLY A 189 -9.08 28.43 2.83
CA GLY A 189 -8.30 28.92 3.97
C GLY A 189 -6.82 28.51 3.93
N GLU A 190 -6.10 28.90 4.98
CA GLU A 190 -4.67 28.66 5.12
C GLU A 190 -4.35 27.18 5.35
N MET A 191 -3.09 26.78 5.16
CA MET A 191 -2.69 25.36 5.26
C MET A 191 -3.06 24.71 6.60
N ASP A 192 -2.86 25.42 7.71
CA ASP A 192 -3.13 24.90 9.05
C ASP A 192 -4.63 24.70 9.29
N GLU A 193 -5.47 25.62 8.78
CA GLU A 193 -6.92 25.53 8.89
C GLU A 193 -7.46 24.34 8.09
N ARG A 194 -6.97 24.16 6.85
CA ARG A 194 -7.33 23.02 6.00
C ARG A 194 -6.90 21.69 6.60
N THR A 195 -5.70 21.66 7.18
CA THR A 195 -5.18 20.47 7.85
C THR A 195 -6.08 20.11 9.04
N LYS A 196 -6.34 21.06 9.93
CA LYS A 196 -7.22 20.84 11.09
C LYS A 196 -8.63 20.42 10.68
N ALA A 197 -9.20 21.03 9.65
CA ALA A 197 -10.51 20.68 9.13
C ALA A 197 -10.55 19.24 8.64
N ARG A 198 -9.53 18.81 7.89
CA ARG A 198 -9.38 17.42 7.42
C ARG A 198 -9.23 16.44 8.58
N GLU A 199 -8.29 16.64 9.49
CA GLU A 199 -8.06 15.73 10.63
C GLU A 199 -9.33 15.55 11.49
N THR A 200 -10.05 16.66 11.72
CA THR A 200 -11.30 16.63 12.49
C THR A 200 -12.41 15.89 11.73
N ALA A 201 -12.58 16.12 10.43
CA ALA A 201 -13.59 15.45 9.63
C ALA A 201 -13.32 13.94 9.54
N GLN A 202 -12.06 13.56 9.34
CA GLN A 202 -11.62 12.16 9.36
C GLN A 202 -12.03 11.45 10.66
N ALA A 203 -11.71 12.05 11.80
CA ALA A 203 -12.08 11.50 13.11
C ALA A 203 -13.61 11.41 13.31
N ARG A 204 -14.37 12.42 12.86
CA ARG A 204 -15.84 12.41 12.92
C ARG A 204 -16.45 11.32 12.04
N ASN A 205 -15.93 11.09 10.85
CA ASN A 205 -16.44 10.06 9.95
C ASN A 205 -16.18 8.65 10.54
N ILE A 206 -15.06 8.43 11.23
CA ILE A 206 -14.82 7.19 11.96
C ILE A 206 -15.75 7.08 13.18
N GLN A 207 -15.97 8.18 13.92
CA GLN A 207 -16.92 8.23 15.05
C GLN A 207 -18.35 7.82 14.62
N GLN A 208 -18.79 8.21 13.42
CA GLN A 208 -20.11 7.83 12.91
C GLN A 208 -20.30 6.31 12.80
N ILE A 209 -19.23 5.55 12.55
CA ILE A 209 -19.28 4.08 12.58
C ILE A 209 -19.68 3.60 13.98
N LEU A 210 -19.08 4.18 15.02
CA LEU A 210 -19.36 3.83 16.43
C LEU A 210 -20.73 4.33 16.89
N GLN A 211 -21.23 5.41 16.32
CA GLN A 211 -22.59 5.89 16.61
C GLN A 211 -23.65 4.95 16.02
N ALA A 212 -23.39 4.38 14.83
CA ALA A 212 -24.28 3.42 14.19
C ALA A 212 -24.13 2.00 14.75
N ASP A 213 -22.92 1.60 15.13
CA ASP A 213 -22.60 0.32 15.79
C ASP A 213 -21.72 0.60 17.03
N PRO A 214 -22.33 0.79 18.22
CA PRO A 214 -21.61 1.05 19.46
C PRO A 214 -20.66 -0.05 19.91
N GLN A 215 -20.72 -1.25 19.33
CA GLN A 215 -19.81 -2.37 19.61
C GLN A 215 -18.79 -2.60 18.49
N ALA A 216 -18.77 -1.74 17.46
CA ALA A 216 -17.85 -1.88 16.34
C ALA A 216 -16.40 -1.99 16.79
N LYS A 217 -15.69 -2.94 16.19
CA LYS A 217 -14.24 -3.01 16.18
C LYS A 217 -13.74 -2.60 14.79
N ILE A 218 -12.85 -1.62 14.76
CA ILE A 218 -12.49 -0.86 13.57
C ILE A 218 -10.99 -0.95 13.34
N VAL A 219 -10.59 -1.28 12.11
CA VAL A 219 -9.23 -1.07 11.62
C VAL A 219 -9.23 0.22 10.81
N VAL A 220 -8.40 1.17 11.18
CA VAL A 220 -8.17 2.42 10.46
C VAL A 220 -6.80 2.34 9.79
N TYR A 221 -6.74 2.69 8.51
CA TYR A 221 -5.51 2.69 7.71
C TYR A 221 -5.25 4.07 7.14
N CYS A 222 -4.12 4.68 7.51
CA CYS A 222 -3.81 6.07 7.21
C CYS A 222 -2.36 6.27 6.73
N GLY A 223 -2.07 7.45 6.20
CA GLY A 223 -0.76 7.92 5.80
C GLY A 223 -0.02 8.59 6.94
N PHE A 224 1.26 8.29 7.06
CA PHE A 224 2.24 8.99 7.90
C PHE A 224 1.69 9.36 9.28
N SER A 225 1.52 10.66 9.55
CA SER A 225 1.30 11.19 10.90
C SER A 225 -0.16 11.27 11.33
N HIS A 226 -1.13 10.88 10.49
CA HIS A 226 -2.55 10.81 10.89
C HIS A 226 -2.78 9.94 12.13
N ILE A 227 -1.87 9.00 12.38
CA ILE A 227 -1.86 8.08 13.52
C ILE A 227 -1.42 8.72 14.85
N ASN A 228 -0.82 9.92 14.83
CA ASN A 228 -0.17 10.50 16.00
C ASN A 228 -1.20 10.91 17.07
N GLU A 229 -1.01 10.42 18.28
CA GLU A 229 -1.88 10.71 19.44
C GLU A 229 -1.53 12.03 20.13
N GLY A 230 -0.34 12.57 19.85
CA GLY A 230 0.17 13.79 20.45
C GLY A 230 -0.53 15.06 19.96
N PRO A 231 -0.37 16.18 20.70
CA PRO A 231 -1.01 17.45 20.36
C PRO A 231 -0.46 18.12 19.09
N ASN A 232 0.71 17.71 18.61
CA ASN A 232 1.42 18.31 17.47
C ASN A 232 1.69 17.29 16.35
N GLY A 233 0.70 16.44 16.06
CA GLY A 233 0.85 15.36 15.09
C GLY A 233 0.96 15.78 13.63
N MET A 234 0.43 16.96 13.29
CA MET A 234 0.48 17.59 11.97
C MET A 234 1.27 18.89 12.07
N VAL A 235 2.55 18.78 12.41
CA VAL A 235 3.50 19.89 12.66
C VAL A 235 3.15 20.70 13.92
N THR A 236 2.08 21.49 13.90
CA THR A 236 1.61 22.34 15.01
C THR A 236 0.18 22.01 15.45
N ALA A 237 -0.50 21.11 14.73
CA ALA A 237 -1.87 20.72 15.01
C ALA A 237 -1.99 19.24 15.41
N PRO A 238 -3.03 18.84 16.16
CA PRO A 238 -3.27 17.43 16.44
C PRO A 238 -3.65 16.66 15.16
N ALA A 239 -3.30 15.38 15.12
CA ALA A 239 -3.66 14.49 14.02
C ALA A 239 -5.02 13.79 14.26
N MET A 240 -5.50 13.08 13.26
CA MET A 240 -6.77 12.34 13.26
C MET A 240 -6.90 11.42 14.48
N ALA A 241 -5.86 10.66 14.84
CA ALA A 241 -5.90 9.76 16.00
C ALA A 241 -6.16 10.51 17.31
N HIS A 242 -5.50 11.66 17.52
CA HIS A 242 -5.75 12.53 18.67
C HIS A 242 -7.22 12.98 18.72
N HIS A 243 -7.75 13.48 17.60
CA HIS A 243 -9.14 13.90 17.52
C HIS A 243 -10.11 12.75 17.75
N LEU A 244 -9.82 11.57 17.21
CA LEU A 244 -10.66 10.38 17.33
C LEU A 244 -10.76 9.92 18.78
N SER A 245 -9.64 9.86 19.50
CA SER A 245 -9.60 9.50 20.93
C SER A 245 -10.47 10.44 21.75
N ARG A 246 -10.35 11.76 21.53
CA ARG A 246 -11.16 12.77 22.24
C ARG A 246 -12.65 12.72 21.90
N LEU A 247 -12.99 12.47 20.63
CA LEU A 247 -14.39 12.43 20.18
C LEU A 247 -15.13 11.17 20.63
N THR A 248 -14.42 10.05 20.79
CA THR A 248 -15.02 8.75 21.08
C THR A 248 -14.84 8.31 22.53
N GLY A 249 -13.87 8.90 23.25
CA GLY A 249 -13.43 8.41 24.57
C GLY A 249 -12.70 7.06 24.51
N ILE A 250 -12.38 6.55 23.32
CA ILE A 250 -11.67 5.29 23.12
C ILE A 250 -10.22 5.61 22.80
N ASN A 251 -9.29 5.08 23.60
CA ASN A 251 -7.88 5.14 23.24
C ASN A 251 -7.59 4.15 22.10
N PRO A 252 -7.25 4.59 20.87
CA PRO A 252 -6.94 3.67 19.78
C PRO A 252 -5.59 3.00 20.01
N PHE A 253 -5.45 1.74 19.58
CA PHE A 253 -4.12 1.11 19.50
C PHE A 253 -3.40 1.54 18.24
N THR A 254 -2.31 2.30 18.37
CA THR A 254 -1.59 2.89 17.22
C THR A 254 -0.30 2.13 16.88
N VAL A 255 -0.21 1.70 15.62
CA VAL A 255 0.91 0.91 15.08
C VAL A 255 1.60 1.68 13.96
N ASP A 256 2.78 2.24 14.26
CA ASP A 256 3.61 2.91 13.27
C ASP A 256 4.45 1.92 12.47
N GLN A 257 4.43 2.05 11.15
CA GLN A 257 5.25 1.29 10.20
C GLN A 257 6.33 2.15 9.54
N THR A 258 6.33 3.46 9.74
CA THR A 258 7.10 4.40 8.90
C THR A 258 8.50 4.73 9.43
N ALA A 259 8.73 4.61 10.74
CA ALA A 259 10.02 5.00 11.31
C ALA A 259 11.09 3.90 11.24
N LEU A 260 10.71 2.62 11.34
CA LEU A 260 11.63 1.47 11.35
C LEU A 260 11.52 0.64 10.06
N THR A 261 11.57 1.32 8.93
CA THR A 261 11.44 0.71 7.60
C THR A 261 12.61 1.08 6.69
N GLU A 262 12.75 0.33 5.61
CA GLU A 262 13.79 0.55 4.60
C GLU A 262 13.58 1.88 3.86
N SER A 263 14.69 2.60 3.64
CA SER A 263 14.74 3.82 2.83
C SER A 263 15.54 3.58 1.55
N GLY A 264 15.46 4.50 0.59
CA GLY A 264 16.16 4.37 -0.69
C GLY A 264 17.67 4.54 -0.58
N THR A 265 18.11 5.25 0.46
CA THR A 265 19.51 5.52 0.74
C THR A 265 19.81 5.26 2.21
N ARG A 266 21.05 4.86 2.51
CA ARG A 266 21.51 4.66 3.90
C ARG A 266 21.38 5.93 4.77
N GLY A 267 21.47 7.11 4.15
CA GLY A 267 21.32 8.41 4.82
C GLY A 267 19.86 8.79 5.12
N GLY A 268 18.90 8.26 4.36
CA GLY A 268 17.47 8.40 4.63
C GLY A 268 16.97 7.52 5.77
N GLU A 269 17.69 6.43 6.06
CA GLU A 269 17.31 5.48 7.11
C GLU A 269 17.38 6.08 8.51
N ASN A 270 16.34 5.79 9.31
CA ASN A 270 16.37 6.01 10.75
C ASN A 270 17.58 5.28 11.36
N ALA A 271 18.33 5.94 12.24
CA ALA A 271 19.52 5.34 12.82
C ALA A 271 19.21 4.06 13.64
N LYS A 272 18.02 3.98 14.26
CA LYS A 272 17.54 2.79 14.97
C LYS A 272 17.19 1.65 14.02
N TYR A 273 16.65 1.96 12.83
CA TYR A 273 16.43 0.96 11.79
C TYR A 273 17.74 0.25 11.40
N ARG A 274 18.86 1.00 11.32
CA ARG A 274 20.18 0.43 11.01
C ARG A 274 20.74 -0.48 12.11
N LEU A 275 20.30 -0.30 13.35
CA LEU A 275 20.68 -1.15 14.49
C LEU A 275 19.75 -2.35 14.66
N ALA A 276 18.50 -2.25 14.19
CA ALA A 276 17.47 -3.26 14.35
C ALA A 276 17.81 -4.55 13.60
N GLN A 277 17.64 -5.69 14.28
CA GLN A 277 17.84 -7.01 13.70
C GLN A 277 16.66 -7.92 14.05
N ALA A 278 15.95 -8.40 13.02
CA ALA A 278 14.96 -9.46 13.12
C ALA A 278 14.80 -10.14 11.75
N PRO A 279 14.54 -11.45 11.70
CA PRO A 279 14.39 -12.18 10.42
C PRO A 279 13.07 -11.86 9.70
N GLU A 280 12.10 -11.28 10.41
CA GLU A 280 10.78 -10.92 9.92
C GLU A 280 10.33 -9.60 10.54
N SER A 281 9.14 -9.11 10.17
CA SER A 281 8.62 -7.88 10.77
C SER A 281 8.40 -8.05 12.27
N ALA A 282 8.95 -7.12 13.04
CA ALA A 282 9.08 -7.26 14.48
C ALA A 282 8.62 -6.01 15.24
N VAL A 283 8.16 -6.23 16.46
CA VAL A 283 8.04 -5.21 17.50
C VAL A 283 9.18 -5.44 18.47
N PHE A 284 9.82 -4.37 18.92
CA PHE A 284 10.87 -4.44 19.93
C PHE A 284 10.27 -4.21 21.32
N LEU A 285 10.61 -5.05 22.28
CA LEU A 285 10.12 -4.96 23.66
C LEU A 285 11.25 -4.67 24.64
N THR A 286 10.95 -3.91 25.69
CA THR A 286 11.82 -3.78 26.86
C THR A 286 11.86 -5.08 27.67
N THR A 287 12.73 -5.14 28.68
CA THR A 287 12.80 -6.23 29.66
C THR A 287 11.50 -6.41 30.45
N GLU A 288 10.73 -5.34 30.63
CA GLU A 288 9.41 -5.30 31.28
C GLU A 288 8.26 -5.62 30.31
N ASN A 289 8.58 -6.09 29.09
CA ASN A 289 7.63 -6.39 28.02
C ASN A 289 6.81 -5.20 27.51
N GLN A 290 7.31 -3.96 27.68
CA GLN A 290 6.67 -2.78 27.09
C GLN A 290 7.11 -2.61 25.62
N PRO A 291 6.19 -2.21 24.71
CA PRO A 291 6.55 -1.95 23.33
C PRO A 291 7.44 -0.72 23.18
N TYR A 292 8.41 -0.82 22.28
CA TYR A 292 9.17 0.32 21.82
C TYR A 292 8.32 1.17 20.87
N ALA A 293 8.18 2.45 21.20
CA ALA A 293 7.34 3.40 20.46
C ALA A 293 8.00 4.77 20.23
N ALA A 294 9.33 4.85 20.37
CA ALA A 294 10.09 6.11 20.33
C ALA A 294 11.01 6.20 19.09
N ALA A 295 10.68 5.52 17.98
CA ALA A 295 11.53 5.52 16.80
C ALA A 295 11.63 6.90 16.14
N ASP A 296 10.51 7.61 16.05
CA ASP A 296 10.41 9.02 15.67
C ASP A 296 10.05 9.85 16.91
N PRO A 297 10.92 10.79 17.34
CA PRO A 297 10.66 11.60 18.53
C PRO A 297 9.48 12.57 18.40
N ASN A 298 9.00 12.85 17.17
CA ASN A 298 7.87 13.73 16.92
C ASN A 298 6.53 12.98 16.84
N MET A 299 6.56 11.65 16.96
CA MET A 299 5.39 10.80 16.79
C MET A 299 5.05 10.04 18.07
N SER A 300 3.88 10.35 18.65
CA SER A 300 3.34 9.61 19.80
C SER A 300 2.44 8.49 19.27
N VAL A 301 2.88 7.25 19.49
CA VAL A 301 2.18 6.01 19.14
C VAL A 301 2.40 4.95 20.22
N ASP A 302 1.67 3.83 20.17
CA ASP A 302 1.82 2.72 21.09
C ASP A 302 2.95 1.75 20.72
N VAL A 303 3.28 1.64 19.43
CA VAL A 303 4.30 0.69 18.97
C VAL A 303 4.86 1.06 17.59
N ASN A 304 6.18 0.89 17.41
CA ASN A 304 6.81 0.87 16.09
C ASN A 304 7.01 -0.57 15.59
N VAL A 305 6.69 -0.80 14.33
CA VAL A 305 6.95 -2.04 13.60
C VAL A 305 8.20 -1.86 12.76
N PHE A 306 9.16 -2.76 12.99
CA PHE A 306 10.32 -2.93 12.14
C PHE A 306 10.00 -3.85 10.96
N HIS A 307 10.52 -3.49 9.80
CA HIS A 307 10.41 -4.25 8.56
C HIS A 307 11.82 -4.61 8.02
N PRO A 308 12.27 -5.87 8.04
CA PRO A 308 13.65 -6.23 7.66
C PRO A 308 13.96 -5.91 6.20
N ARG A 309 15.19 -5.55 5.85
CA ARG A 309 15.59 -5.20 4.46
C ARG A 309 15.00 -6.11 3.38
N THR A 310 14.59 -5.51 2.27
CA THR A 310 13.94 -6.23 1.19
C THR A 310 14.89 -7.25 0.56
N THR A 311 14.48 -8.52 0.56
CA THR A 311 15.10 -9.57 -0.26
C THR A 311 14.31 -9.75 -1.55
N TYR A 312 14.94 -10.24 -2.60
CA TYR A 312 14.32 -10.39 -3.91
C TYR A 312 14.15 -11.86 -4.30
N VAL A 313 13.00 -12.17 -4.90
CA VAL A 313 12.66 -13.47 -5.47
C VAL A 313 12.14 -13.25 -6.88
N GLN A 314 12.77 -13.86 -7.88
CA GLN A 314 12.40 -13.71 -9.30
C GLN A 314 12.23 -12.24 -9.73
N GLY A 315 13.23 -11.40 -9.42
CA GLY A 315 13.26 -9.99 -9.81
C GLY A 315 12.28 -9.09 -9.06
N ARG A 316 11.55 -9.58 -8.06
CA ARG A 316 10.57 -8.79 -7.29
C ARG A 316 10.83 -8.84 -5.79
N PRO A 317 10.42 -7.82 -5.02
CA PRO A 317 10.50 -7.86 -3.56
C PRO A 317 9.77 -9.07 -2.96
N GLY A 318 10.46 -9.85 -2.13
CA GLY A 318 9.95 -11.10 -1.58
C GLY A 318 8.66 -10.95 -0.77
N TRP A 319 8.48 -9.77 -0.14
CA TRP A 319 7.30 -9.46 0.68
C TRP A 319 6.00 -9.33 -0.12
N ILE A 320 6.03 -9.22 -1.46
CA ILE A 320 4.80 -9.29 -2.28
C ILE A 320 4.26 -10.72 -2.40
N PHE A 321 5.12 -11.72 -2.19
CA PHE A 321 4.75 -13.12 -2.29
C PHE A 321 4.29 -13.65 -0.93
N THR A 322 3.24 -14.47 -0.96
CA THR A 322 2.65 -15.08 0.22
C THR A 322 2.24 -16.52 -0.10
N ALA A 323 1.78 -17.28 0.90
CA ALA A 323 1.17 -18.58 0.66
C ALA A 323 0.03 -18.53 -0.39
N ARG A 324 -0.70 -17.41 -0.44
CA ARG A 324 -1.82 -17.17 -1.36
C ARG A 324 -1.43 -16.47 -2.66
N ARG A 325 -0.24 -15.88 -2.78
CA ARG A 325 0.23 -15.13 -3.97
C ARG A 325 1.65 -15.56 -4.32
N ARG A 326 1.83 -16.26 -5.45
CA ARG A 326 3.13 -16.85 -5.82
C ARG A 326 3.69 -16.19 -7.09
N PRO A 327 5.00 -16.29 -7.32
CA PRO A 327 5.60 -15.82 -8.55
C PRO A 327 5.10 -16.64 -9.76
N VAL A 328 4.77 -15.93 -10.83
CA VAL A 328 4.38 -16.47 -12.13
C VAL A 328 5.27 -15.84 -13.21
N PRO A 329 6.24 -16.60 -13.74
CA PRO A 329 7.14 -16.11 -14.78
C PRO A 329 6.40 -15.74 -16.08
N LEU A 330 6.84 -14.66 -16.71
CA LEU A 330 6.33 -14.20 -18.00
C LEU A 330 7.07 -14.90 -19.15
N LYS A 331 6.59 -16.08 -19.56
CA LYS A 331 7.21 -16.90 -20.62
C LYS A 331 6.77 -16.55 -22.04
N GLN A 332 5.76 -15.70 -22.18
CA GLN A 332 5.19 -15.33 -23.46
C GLN A 332 6.17 -14.42 -24.22
N GLN A 333 6.42 -14.71 -25.50
CA GLN A 333 7.13 -13.78 -26.36
C GLN A 333 6.29 -12.52 -26.55
N LEU A 334 6.85 -11.37 -26.17
CA LEU A 334 6.19 -10.07 -26.30
C LEU A 334 6.58 -9.41 -27.63
N THR A 335 5.57 -9.02 -28.40
CA THR A 335 5.73 -8.32 -29.68
C THR A 335 5.48 -6.81 -29.55
N VAL A 336 5.20 -6.33 -28.34
CA VAL A 336 4.89 -4.92 -28.10
C VAL A 336 6.14 -4.01 -28.07
N GLY A 337 7.34 -4.60 -28.02
CA GLY A 337 8.59 -3.87 -27.83
C GLY A 337 8.90 -3.62 -26.35
N TYR A 338 10.09 -3.09 -26.07
CA TYR A 338 10.58 -2.81 -24.73
C TYR A 338 11.10 -1.36 -24.64
N PRO A 339 11.08 -0.72 -23.45
CA PRO A 339 10.45 -1.20 -22.22
C PRO A 339 8.92 -1.30 -22.36
N CYS A 340 8.29 -2.22 -21.63
CA CYS A 340 6.84 -2.38 -21.63
C CYS A 340 6.27 -2.61 -20.23
N LEU A 341 5.04 -2.14 -20.00
CA LEU A 341 4.28 -2.43 -18.80
C LEU A 341 3.42 -3.67 -19.03
N VAL A 342 3.45 -4.62 -18.09
CA VAL A 342 2.59 -5.80 -18.07
C VAL A 342 1.65 -5.71 -16.87
N PHE A 343 0.37 -5.64 -17.16
CA PHE A 343 -0.72 -5.55 -16.19
C PHE A 343 -1.34 -6.93 -16.00
N ALA A 344 -1.65 -7.30 -14.77
CA ALA A 344 -2.48 -8.46 -14.47
C ALA A 344 -3.85 -8.04 -13.95
N TYR A 345 -4.90 -8.62 -14.52
CA TYR A 345 -6.27 -8.42 -14.11
C TYR A 345 -6.90 -9.76 -13.70
N ASP A 346 -7.65 -9.79 -12.61
CA ASP A 346 -8.46 -10.96 -12.25
C ASP A 346 -9.63 -11.08 -13.23
N ALA A 347 -9.76 -12.21 -13.91
CA ALA A 347 -10.74 -12.38 -14.98
C ALA A 347 -12.20 -12.41 -14.48
N ARG A 348 -12.41 -12.35 -13.16
CA ARG A 348 -13.74 -12.25 -12.53
C ARG A 348 -14.17 -10.80 -12.27
N GLU A 349 -13.26 -9.84 -12.43
CA GLU A 349 -13.51 -8.43 -12.19
C GLU A 349 -13.75 -7.70 -13.53
N ASP A 350 -14.45 -6.58 -13.48
CA ASP A 350 -14.69 -5.75 -14.68
C ASP A 350 -13.38 -5.14 -15.20
N LEU A 351 -12.85 -5.75 -16.26
CA LEU A 351 -11.58 -5.40 -16.88
C LEU A 351 -11.51 -3.97 -17.41
N THR A 352 -12.63 -3.26 -17.54
CA THR A 352 -12.65 -1.89 -18.09
C THR A 352 -12.33 -0.82 -17.04
N THR A 353 -12.59 -1.10 -15.76
CA THR A 353 -12.50 -0.10 -14.68
C THR A 353 -11.60 -0.53 -13.52
N VAL A 354 -11.32 -1.83 -13.40
CA VAL A 354 -10.65 -2.42 -12.23
C VAL A 354 -9.20 -1.96 -12.05
N VAL A 355 -8.73 -1.91 -10.81
CA VAL A 355 -7.30 -1.76 -10.52
C VAL A 355 -6.58 -3.10 -10.81
N PRO A 356 -5.48 -3.14 -11.58
CA PRO A 356 -4.68 -4.36 -11.76
C PRO A 356 -4.29 -5.03 -10.43
N VAL A 357 -4.27 -6.36 -10.40
CA VAL A 357 -3.81 -7.13 -9.23
C VAL A 357 -2.29 -7.15 -9.10
N ASP A 358 -1.57 -6.87 -10.18
CA ASP A 358 -0.13 -6.66 -10.18
C ASP A 358 0.28 -5.92 -11.47
N ILE A 359 1.39 -5.19 -11.41
CA ILE A 359 2.03 -4.53 -12.55
C ILE A 359 3.53 -4.79 -12.47
N VAL A 360 4.15 -5.04 -13.62
CA VAL A 360 5.61 -5.01 -13.78
C VAL A 360 5.97 -4.18 -15.00
N GLU A 361 7.13 -3.54 -14.95
CA GLU A 361 7.79 -3.02 -16.14
C GLU A 361 8.95 -3.94 -16.54
N LEU A 362 8.93 -4.42 -17.78
CA LEU A 362 10.03 -5.20 -18.34
C LEU A 362 10.91 -4.29 -19.18
N GLN A 363 12.21 -4.27 -18.88
CA GLN A 363 13.18 -3.42 -19.59
C GLN A 363 13.70 -4.08 -20.88
N SER A 364 13.67 -5.40 -20.96
CA SER A 364 14.13 -6.18 -22.11
C SER A 364 13.47 -7.56 -22.13
N ALA A 365 13.68 -8.31 -23.22
CA ALA A 365 13.25 -9.71 -23.32
C ALA A 365 13.94 -10.67 -22.34
N THR A 366 15.04 -10.23 -21.71
CA THR A 366 15.77 -11.02 -20.70
C THR A 366 15.37 -10.68 -19.27
N ASP A 367 14.55 -9.66 -19.05
CA ASP A 367 14.04 -9.29 -17.73
C ASP A 367 13.23 -10.45 -17.13
N GLN A 368 13.59 -10.87 -15.92
CA GLN A 368 13.04 -12.04 -15.23
C GLN A 368 11.99 -11.68 -14.17
N LYS A 369 11.51 -10.44 -14.12
CA LYS A 369 10.44 -10.03 -13.19
C LYS A 369 9.22 -10.93 -13.37
N ALA A 370 8.87 -11.67 -12.32
CA ALA A 370 7.66 -12.46 -12.29
C ALA A 370 6.44 -11.63 -11.87
N MET A 371 5.25 -12.04 -12.30
CA MET A 371 3.99 -11.53 -11.74
C MET A 371 3.73 -12.17 -10.37
N ALA A 372 3.14 -11.42 -9.45
CA ALA A 372 2.67 -11.92 -8.17
C ALA A 372 1.17 -12.19 -8.27
N LEU A 373 0.77 -13.44 -8.49
CA LEU A 373 -0.63 -13.80 -8.76
C LEU A 373 -1.22 -14.73 -7.70
N GLY A 374 -2.51 -14.51 -7.38
CA GLY A 374 -3.36 -15.38 -6.56
C GLY A 374 -3.75 -16.67 -7.28
N LYS A 375 -4.46 -17.60 -6.62
CA LYS A 375 -5.13 -18.70 -7.36
C LYS A 375 -6.26 -18.11 -8.19
N GLY A 376 -6.37 -18.49 -9.45
CA GLY A 376 -7.41 -17.95 -10.33
C GLY A 376 -7.02 -17.91 -11.81
N ARG A 377 -7.87 -17.25 -12.59
CA ARG A 377 -7.63 -16.92 -14.00
C ARG A 377 -7.39 -15.43 -14.11
N PHE A 378 -6.38 -15.07 -14.89
CA PHE A 378 -5.95 -13.70 -15.07
C PHE A 378 -5.86 -13.37 -16.55
N THR A 379 -6.23 -12.15 -16.89
CA THR A 379 -5.92 -11.54 -18.19
C THR A 379 -4.67 -10.69 -18.00
N LEU A 380 -3.61 -11.04 -18.72
CA LEU A 380 -2.39 -10.22 -18.79
C LEU A 380 -2.46 -9.33 -20.02
N VAL A 381 -2.06 -8.08 -19.86
CA VAL A 381 -1.98 -7.08 -20.93
C VAL A 381 -0.59 -6.46 -20.90
N ALA A 382 0.22 -6.68 -21.94
CA ALA A 382 1.46 -5.95 -22.16
C ALA A 382 1.18 -4.71 -23.01
N LYS A 383 1.75 -3.55 -22.64
CA LYS A 383 1.67 -2.30 -23.40
C LYS A 383 3.07 -1.78 -23.68
N GLY A 384 3.39 -1.65 -24.97
CA GLY A 384 4.67 -1.19 -25.46
C GLY A 384 4.76 0.33 -25.56
N PRO A 385 5.94 0.87 -25.89
CA PRO A 385 6.19 2.32 -25.96
C PRO A 385 5.43 3.00 -27.11
N ALA A 386 5.08 2.25 -28.16
CA ALA A 386 4.31 2.76 -29.31
C ALA A 386 2.78 2.72 -29.08
N GLY A 387 2.32 2.38 -27.87
CA GLY A 387 0.89 2.26 -27.54
C GLY A 387 0.24 0.96 -28.02
N ASN A 388 0.99 0.10 -28.70
CA ASN A 388 0.56 -1.26 -29.06
C ASN A 388 0.39 -2.13 -27.81
N ALA A 389 -0.61 -3.02 -27.85
CA ALA A 389 -0.96 -3.90 -26.75
C ALA A 389 -1.01 -5.36 -27.19
N GLN A 390 -0.65 -6.26 -26.27
CA GLN A 390 -0.75 -7.70 -26.44
C GLN A 390 -1.43 -8.29 -25.20
N MET A 391 -2.43 -9.14 -25.42
CA MET A 391 -3.23 -9.75 -24.34
C MET A 391 -3.13 -11.27 -24.39
N TRP A 392 -3.07 -11.90 -23.22
CA TRP A 392 -3.17 -13.36 -23.09
C TRP A 392 -3.71 -13.74 -21.72
N SER A 393 -4.14 -14.99 -21.57
CA SER A 393 -4.65 -15.50 -20.28
C SER A 393 -3.61 -16.35 -19.56
N VAL A 394 -3.63 -16.28 -18.23
CA VAL A 394 -2.82 -17.11 -17.34
C VAL A 394 -3.70 -17.72 -16.26
N LYS A 395 -3.44 -18.97 -15.88
CA LYS A 395 -4.09 -19.66 -14.76
C LYS A 395 -3.05 -20.03 -13.72
N ARG A 396 -3.34 -19.78 -12.45
CA ARG A 396 -2.55 -20.25 -11.31
C ARG A 396 -3.39 -21.09 -10.35
#